data_AF-A0A7L2EV20-F1
#
_entry.id   AF-A0A7L2EV20-F1
#
_cell.length_a   1.000
_cell.length_b   1.000
_cell.length_c   1.000
_cell.angle_alpha   90.00
_cell.angle_beta   90.00
_cell.angle_gamma   90.00
#
_symmetry.space_group_name_H-M   'P 1'
#
loop_
_entity.id
_entity.type
_entity.pdbx_description
1 polymer ?
#
loop_
_entity_poly.entity_id
_entity_poly.type
_entity_poly.pdbx_seq_one_letter_code
_entity_poly.pdbx_strand_id
1 'polypeptide(L)'
;LAKFGAQNENLLPSILVLLQRCMMDSDDEVRDRATFYLNVLQQRQLALNAAYIFNGLTVSVPGMEKALHQYTLEPSEKPFDMKTVPLATAPTFEQKA
;
A
#
# COMPACT_ATOMS: atom_id res chain seq x y z
N LEU A 1 -1.47 10.00 -8.55
CA LEU A 1 -1.77 9.36 -9.86
C LEU A 1 -2.72 8.17 -9.71
N ALA A 2 -2.32 7.13 -8.96
CA ALA A 2 -3.10 5.88 -8.86
C ALA A 2 -4.58 6.06 -8.48
N LYS A 3 -4.88 6.88 -7.46
CA LYS A 3 -6.26 7.18 -7.04
C LYS A 3 -7.12 7.76 -8.18
N PHE A 4 -6.58 8.68 -8.97
CA PHE A 4 -7.29 9.23 -10.14
C PHE A 4 -7.56 8.17 -11.20
N GLY A 5 -6.57 7.32 -11.51
CA GLY A 5 -6.74 6.23 -12.47
C GLY A 5 -7.76 5.18 -12.00
N ALA A 6 -7.87 4.97 -10.69
CA ALA A 6 -8.80 4.03 -10.09
C ALA A 6 -10.24 4.55 -9.98
N GLN A 7 -10.44 5.88 -9.86
CA GLN A 7 -11.76 6.51 -9.68
C GLN A 7 -12.36 7.06 -10.97
N ASN A 8 -11.55 7.31 -12.00
CA ASN A 8 -12.00 7.94 -13.24
C ASN A 8 -11.44 7.22 -14.47
N GLU A 9 -12.28 6.43 -15.12
CA GLU A 9 -11.90 5.67 -16.31
C GLU A 9 -11.44 6.55 -17.47
N ASN A 10 -11.97 7.77 -17.62
CA ASN A 10 -11.57 8.69 -18.68
C ASN A 10 -10.12 9.17 -18.49
N LEU A 11 -9.64 9.22 -17.26
CA LEU A 11 -8.25 9.62 -16.94
C LEU A 11 -7.29 8.43 -16.92
N LEU A 12 -7.79 7.20 -16.82
CA LEU A 12 -6.98 6.00 -16.66
C LEU A 12 -5.89 5.86 -17.75
N PRO A 13 -6.15 6.03 -19.06
CA PRO A 13 -5.10 5.92 -20.08
C PRO A 13 -3.93 6.89 -19.84
N SER A 14 -4.23 8.14 -19.50
CA SER A 14 -3.21 9.16 -19.20
C SER A 14 -2.43 8.82 -17.92
N ILE A 15 -3.12 8.33 -16.88
CA ILE A 15 -2.48 7.90 -15.63
C ILE A 15 -1.52 6.73 -15.86
N LEU A 16 -1.88 5.74 -16.67
CA LEU A 16 -1.01 4.61 -16.99
C LEU A 16 0.28 5.07 -17.69
N VAL A 17 0.19 6.01 -18.64
CA VAL A 17 1.37 6.59 -19.31
C VAL A 17 2.28 7.33 -18.33
N LEU A 18 1.70 8.11 -17.42
CA LEU A 18 2.48 8.83 -16.41
C LEU A 18 3.20 7.85 -15.45
N LEU A 19 2.52 6.81 -15.00
CA LEU A 19 3.11 5.78 -14.14
C LEU A 19 4.24 5.01 -14.85
N GLN A 20 4.08 4.65 -16.12
CA GLN A 20 5.16 4.03 -16.91
C GLN A 20 6.41 4.90 -16.98
N ARG A 21 6.26 6.22 -17.08
CA ARG A 21 7.40 7.15 -17.07
C ARG A 21 8.07 7.21 -15.69
N CYS A 22 7.29 7.19 -14.62
CA CYS A 22 7.81 7.15 -13.24
C CYS A 22 8.60 5.86 -12.94
N MET A 23 8.42 4.77 -13.70
CA MET A 23 9.26 3.57 -13.54
C MET A 23 10.73 3.79 -13.95
N MET A 24 11.03 4.89 -14.66
CA MET A 24 12.39 5.28 -15.06
C MET A 24 12.96 6.39 -14.17
N ASP A 25 12.29 6.74 -13.06
CA ASP A 25 12.75 7.76 -12.12
C ASP A 25 14.06 7.34 -11.44
N SER A 26 14.89 8.30 -11.03
CA SER A 26 16.12 8.03 -10.29
C SER A 26 15.87 7.54 -8.87
N ASP A 27 14.75 7.95 -8.27
CA ASP A 27 14.34 7.56 -6.92
C ASP A 27 13.69 6.16 -6.92
N ASP A 28 14.23 5.24 -6.12
CA ASP A 28 13.75 3.86 -6.02
C ASP A 28 12.36 3.76 -5.38
N GLU A 29 12.03 4.59 -4.40
CA GLU A 29 10.68 4.64 -3.80
C GLU A 29 9.64 5.00 -4.86
N VAL A 30 9.97 5.96 -5.72
CA VAL A 30 9.10 6.39 -6.83
C VAL A 30 8.91 5.25 -7.84
N ARG A 31 9.98 4.57 -8.23
CA ARG A 31 9.92 3.45 -9.19
C ARG A 31 9.08 2.29 -8.66
N ASP A 32 9.25 1.93 -7.40
CA ASP A 32 8.53 0.81 -6.78
C ASP A 32 7.04 1.10 -6.70
N ARG A 33 6.68 2.31 -6.26
CA ARG A 33 5.29 2.76 -6.22
C ARG A 33 4.67 2.82 -7.61
N ALA A 34 5.41 3.33 -8.59
CA ALA A 34 4.94 3.40 -9.97
C ALA A 34 4.67 2.01 -10.55
N THR A 35 5.60 1.09 -10.37
CA THR A 35 5.49 -0.31 -10.82
C THR A 35 4.30 -0.99 -10.16
N PHE A 36 4.15 -0.84 -8.85
CA PHE A 36 3.04 -1.42 -8.09
C PHE A 36 1.68 -0.91 -8.59
N TYR A 37 1.48 0.40 -8.64
CA TYR A 37 0.19 0.97 -9.03
C TYR A 37 -0.13 0.78 -10.51
N LEU A 38 0.87 0.77 -11.39
CA LEU A 38 0.67 0.45 -12.81
C LEU A 38 0.10 -0.95 -12.96
N ASN A 39 0.71 -1.94 -12.29
CA ASN A 39 0.25 -3.33 -12.33
C ASN A 39 -1.17 -3.48 -11.80
N VAL A 40 -1.51 -2.86 -10.66
CA VAL A 40 -2.86 -2.92 -10.08
C VAL A 40 -3.90 -2.32 -11.05
N LEU A 41 -3.64 -1.13 -11.60
CA LEU A 41 -4.58 -0.44 -12.48
C LEU A 41 -4.79 -1.17 -13.82
N GLN A 42 -3.76 -1.83 -14.36
CA GLN A 42 -3.86 -2.60 -15.60
C GLN A 42 -4.80 -3.81 -15.50
N GLN A 43 -5.02 -4.36 -14.29
CA GLN A 43 -5.98 -5.43 -14.07
C GLN A 43 -7.43 -4.99 -14.25
N ARG A 44 -7.72 -3.68 -14.15
CA ARG A 44 -9.07 -3.09 -14.26
C ARG A 44 -10.10 -3.74 -13.31
N GLN A 45 -9.65 -4.15 -12.13
CA GLN A 45 -10.51 -4.78 -11.11
C GLN A 45 -10.76 -3.81 -9.96
N LEU A 46 -12.04 -3.48 -9.72
CA LEU A 46 -12.44 -2.59 -8.63
C LEU A 46 -12.03 -3.13 -7.24
N ALA A 47 -12.07 -4.45 -7.05
CA ALA A 47 -11.65 -5.10 -5.82
C ALA A 47 -10.15 -4.85 -5.52
N LEU A 48 -9.29 -4.92 -6.54
CA LEU A 48 -7.87 -4.64 -6.39
C LEU A 48 -7.61 -3.16 -6.12
N ASN A 49 -8.37 -2.26 -6.76
CA ASN A 49 -8.29 -0.83 -6.47
C ASN A 49 -8.64 -0.52 -5.01
N ALA A 50 -9.69 -1.13 -4.48
CA ALA A 50 -10.07 -1.00 -3.08
C ALA A 50 -8.94 -1.50 -2.15
N ALA A 51 -8.46 -2.72 -2.39
CA ALA A 51 -7.46 -3.35 -1.55
C ALA A 51 -6.09 -2.63 -1.55
N TYR A 52 -5.66 -2.11 -2.71
CA TYR A 52 -4.27 -1.71 -2.91
C TYR A 52 -4.06 -0.22 -3.21
N ILE A 53 -5.11 0.54 -3.55
CA ILE A 53 -5.00 1.97 -3.88
C ILE A 53 -5.72 2.85 -2.84
N PHE A 54 -6.89 2.41 -2.37
CA PHE A 54 -7.71 3.19 -1.45
C PHE A 54 -7.47 2.84 0.01
N ASN A 55 -7.35 1.55 0.33
CA ASN A 55 -7.17 1.09 1.69
C ASN A 55 -5.69 1.09 2.05
N GLY A 56 -5.33 1.94 3.01
CA GLY A 56 -4.01 1.90 3.65
C GLY A 56 -3.93 0.85 4.76
N LEU A 57 -2.81 0.83 5.48
CA LEU A 57 -2.63 -0.02 6.65
C LEU A 57 -3.73 0.27 7.68
N THR A 58 -4.57 -0.72 7.98
CA THR A 58 -5.72 -0.59 8.90
C THR A 58 -5.36 -0.87 10.35
N VAL A 59 -4.15 -1.38 10.60
CA VAL A 59 -3.65 -1.70 11.93
C VAL A 59 -2.86 -0.53 12.52
N SER A 60 -2.84 -0.45 13.85
CA SER A 60 -2.04 0.53 14.57
C SER A 60 -0.55 0.25 14.39
N VAL A 61 0.23 1.21 13.89
CA VAL A 61 1.69 1.04 13.72
C VAL A 61 2.39 0.74 15.07
N PRO A 62 2.13 1.48 16.17
CA PRO A 62 2.66 1.10 17.49
C PRO A 62 2.19 -0.28 17.96
N GLY A 63 0.94 -0.64 17.65
CA GLY A 63 0.41 -1.97 17.95
C GLY A 63 1.13 -3.08 17.18
N MET A 64 1.47 -2.81 15.92
CA MET A 64 2.19 -3.72 15.04
C MET A 64 3.62 -3.92 15.52
N GLU A 65 4.31 -2.84 15.87
CA GLU A 65 5.67 -2.88 16.44
C GLU A 65 5.70 -3.73 17.72
N LYS A 66 4.77 -3.49 18.65
CA LYS A 66 4.68 -4.28 19.89
C LYS A 66 4.39 -5.76 19.63
N ALA A 67 3.47 -6.06 18.71
CA ALA A 67 3.12 -7.44 18.38
C ALA A 67 4.28 -8.18 17.71
N LEU A 68 5.00 -7.53 16.80
CA LEU A 68 6.19 -8.09 16.15
C LEU A 68 7.33 -8.29 17.15
N HIS A 69 7.56 -7.32 18.04
CA HIS A 69 8.59 -7.45 19.08
C HIS A 69 8.29 -8.63 20.02
N GLN A 70 7.03 -8.80 20.43
CA GLN A 70 6.66 -9.97 21.24
C GLN A 70 6.90 -11.28 20.49
N TYR A 71 6.53 -11.32 19.21
CA TYR A 71 6.71 -12.49 18.35
C TYR A 71 8.19 -12.87 18.19
N THR A 72 9.13 -11.92 18.20
CA THR A 72 10.56 -12.23 18.12
C THR A 72 11.17 -12.69 19.44
N LEU A 73 10.55 -12.33 20.58
CA LEU A 73 10.99 -12.77 21.91
C LEU A 73 10.54 -14.20 22.24
N GLU A 74 9.47 -14.68 21.61
CA GLU A 74 8.90 -16.01 21.85
C GLU A 74 9.19 -16.95 20.66
N PRO A 75 10.02 -18.00 20.80
CA PRO A 75 10.25 -18.97 19.75
C PRO A 75 8.92 -19.60 19.28
N SER A 76 8.56 -19.38 18.02
CA SER A 76 7.33 -19.88 17.41
C SER A 76 7.63 -20.52 16.06
N GLU A 77 7.14 -21.74 15.88
CA GLU A 77 7.11 -22.42 14.58
C GLU A 77 6.01 -21.89 13.65
N LYS A 78 5.06 -21.11 14.19
CA LYS A 78 3.95 -20.52 13.43
C LYS A 78 4.33 -19.12 12.95
N PRO A 79 4.05 -18.75 11.69
CA PRO A 79 4.24 -17.40 11.18
C PRO A 79 3.47 -16.35 11.98
N PHE A 80 3.97 -15.11 11.97
CA PHE A 80 3.27 -13.97 12.53
C PHE A 80 1.89 -13.77 11.89
N ASP A 81 0.85 -13.65 12.71
CA ASP A 81 -0.52 -13.42 12.24
C ASP A 81 -0.88 -11.94 12.39
N MET A 82 -1.06 -11.26 11.25
CA MET A 82 -1.40 -9.83 11.22
C MET A 82 -2.75 -9.52 11.90
N LYS A 83 -3.62 -10.52 12.09
CA LYS A 83 -4.90 -10.37 12.80
C LYS A 83 -4.74 -10.17 14.31
N THR A 84 -3.56 -10.45 14.87
CA THR A 84 -3.28 -10.19 16.29
C THR A 84 -2.98 -8.72 16.56
N VAL A 85 -2.77 -7.92 15.52
CA VAL A 85 -2.46 -6.50 15.64
C VAL A 85 -3.76 -5.70 15.81
N PRO A 86 -3.87 -4.83 16.85
CA PRO A 86 -5.02 -3.96 17.01
C PRO A 86 -5.22 -3.02 15.82
N LEU A 87 -6.49 -2.79 15.45
CA LEU A 87 -6.83 -1.80 14.44
C LEU A 87 -6.41 -0.39 14.86
N ALA A 88 -6.08 0.45 13.90
CA ALA A 88 -5.80 1.86 14.15
C ALA A 88 -7.08 2.56 14.64
N THR A 89 -7.01 3.19 15.82
CA THR A 89 -8.14 3.93 16.41
C THR A 89 -8.25 5.37 15.91
N ALA A 90 -7.23 5.85 15.19
CA ALA A 90 -7.19 7.16 14.54
C ALA A 90 -6.55 7.03 13.15
N PRO A 91 -6.92 7.88 12.18
CA PRO A 91 -6.27 7.87 10.86
C PRO A 91 -4.79 8.19 11.01
N THR A 92 -3.94 7.32 10.49
CA THR A 92 -2.50 7.53 10.34
C THR A 92 -2.29 8.66 9.33
N PHE A 93 -2.03 9.87 9.82
CA PHE A 93 -1.45 10.90 8.98
C PHE A 93 0.04 10.57 8.80
N GLU A 94 0.46 10.30 7.57
CA GLU A 94 1.88 10.31 7.22
C GLU A 94 2.43 11.69 7.63
N GLN A 95 3.19 11.75 8.72
CA GLN A 95 4.01 12.93 9.02
C GLN A 95 5.06 12.99 7.93
N LYS A 96 4.95 13.99 7.04
CA LYS A 96 6.04 14.37 6.15
C LYS A 96 7.26 14.71 7.02
N ALA A 97 8.31 13.91 6.91
CA ALA A 97 9.65 14.27 7.34
C ALA A 97 10.21 15.37 6.44
#